data_AF-A0A7U4SVZ5-F1
#
_entry.id   AF-A0A7U4SVZ5-F1
#
_cell.length_a   1.000
_cell.length_b   1.000
_cell.length_c   1.000
_cell.angle_alpha   90.00
_cell.angle_beta   90.00
_cell.angle_gamma   90.00
#
_symmetry.space_group_name_H-M   'P 1'
#
loop_
_entity.id
_entity.type
_entity.pdbx_description
1 polymer ?
#
loop_
_entity_poly.entity_id
_entity_poly.type
_entity_poly.pdbx_seq_one_letter_code
_entity_poly.pdbx_strand_id
1 'polypeptide(L)'
;MNQTEFRMFAPWVQAATLPEAEIEAMTFEECLARALDLGLRRFDRKTLARNCDIHYPHFADLVAGRRPFPATKLHLFCMFTGCDYPRQWLAIQERKAIEEYRRLSQQAIGEFVQQAFSQRQAAA
;
A
#
# COMPACT_ATOMS: atom_id res chain seq x y z
N MET A 1 11.62 35.51 -12.01
CA MET A 1 11.22 34.10 -12.28
C MET A 1 10.15 33.72 -11.26
N ASN A 2 8.90 33.61 -11.67
CA ASN A 2 7.80 33.24 -10.78
C ASN A 2 7.86 31.74 -10.47
N GLN A 3 7.67 31.35 -9.20
CA GLN A 3 7.65 29.95 -8.73
C GLN A 3 6.74 29.03 -9.56
N THR A 4 5.78 29.60 -10.28
CA THR A 4 4.84 28.90 -11.16
C THR A 4 5.51 28.16 -12.32
N GLU A 5 6.62 28.69 -12.86
CA GLU A 5 7.28 28.10 -14.05
C GLU A 5 8.21 26.93 -13.71
N PHE A 6 8.69 26.85 -12.46
CA PHE A 6 9.53 25.74 -11.98
C PHE A 6 8.76 24.42 -11.78
N ARG A 7 7.42 24.44 -11.82
CA ARG A 7 6.58 23.25 -11.60
C ARG A 7 6.39 22.36 -12.84
N MET A 8 6.77 22.84 -14.03
CA MET A 8 6.66 22.04 -15.26
C MET A 8 7.78 21.00 -15.43
N PHE A 9 8.85 21.12 -14.66
CA PHE A 9 9.98 20.18 -14.67
C PHE A 9 10.17 19.63 -13.27
N ALA A 10 9.24 18.83 -12.77
CA ALA A 10 9.52 18.06 -11.58
C ALA A 10 10.49 16.94 -11.98
N PRO A 11 11.78 16.99 -11.60
CA PRO A 11 12.71 15.93 -11.93
C PRO A 11 12.21 14.62 -11.34
N TRP A 12 12.56 13.52 -12.01
CA TRP A 12 12.40 12.21 -11.40
C TRP A 12 13.15 12.20 -10.06
N VAL A 13 12.49 11.73 -9.02
CA VAL A 13 13.09 11.56 -7.70
C VAL A 13 12.94 10.10 -7.31
N GLN A 14 13.96 9.55 -6.67
CA GLN A 14 13.81 8.28 -5.98
C GLN A 14 12.74 8.45 -4.91
N ALA A 15 11.73 7.56 -4.92
CA ALA A 15 10.65 7.63 -3.96
C ALA A 15 11.18 7.34 -2.55
N ALA A 16 10.75 8.15 -1.58
CA ALA A 16 11.07 7.92 -0.18
C ALA A 16 10.53 6.55 0.25
N THR A 17 11.35 5.81 0.99
CA THR A 17 10.98 4.54 1.62
C THR A 17 11.26 4.61 3.12
N LEU A 18 10.58 3.76 3.88
CA LEU A 18 10.86 3.56 5.31
C LEU A 18 11.23 2.11 5.60
N PRO A 19 11.89 1.85 6.75
CA PRO A 19 12.03 0.52 7.30
C PRO A 19 10.67 -0.18 7.43
N GLU A 20 10.68 -1.50 7.26
CA GLU A 20 9.45 -2.30 7.26
C GLU A 20 8.62 -2.13 8.54
N ALA A 21 9.26 -2.20 9.70
CA ALA A 21 8.59 -2.03 11.00
C ALA A 21 7.87 -0.68 11.14
N GLU A 22 8.39 0.38 10.53
CA GLU A 22 7.73 1.69 10.54
C GLU A 22 6.52 1.74 9.61
N ILE A 23 6.56 1.01 8.48
CA ILE A 23 5.41 0.88 7.58
C ILE A 23 4.31 0.02 8.23
N GLU A 24 4.70 -1.06 8.89
CA GLU A 24 3.76 -1.97 9.58
C GLU A 24 3.03 -1.31 10.75
N ALA A 25 3.67 -0.33 11.40
CA ALA A 25 3.06 0.46 12.46
C ALA A 25 2.02 1.46 11.94
N MET A 26 1.91 1.67 10.62
CA MET A 26 0.95 2.56 10.00
C MET A 26 -0.21 1.80 9.35
N THR A 27 -1.36 2.46 9.28
CA THR A 27 -2.44 2.07 8.37
C THR A 27 -2.11 2.45 6.92
N PHE A 28 -2.86 1.90 5.97
CA PHE A 28 -2.72 2.28 4.57
C PHE A 28 -3.05 3.76 4.35
N GLU A 29 -4.08 4.27 5.04
CA GLU A 29 -4.51 5.67 5.00
C GLU A 29 -3.45 6.61 5.58
N GLU A 30 -2.76 6.21 6.66
CA GLU A 30 -1.64 6.97 7.21
C GLU A 30 -0.46 7.01 6.24
N CYS A 31 -0.19 5.91 5.53
CA CYS A 31 0.80 5.89 4.45
C CYS A 31 0.43 6.86 3.33
N LEU A 32 -0.85 6.89 2.92
CA LEU A 32 -1.36 7.83 1.91
C LEU A 32 -1.25 9.28 2.37
N ALA A 33 -1.60 9.57 3.63
CA ALA A 33 -1.52 10.91 4.21
C ALA A 33 -0.07 11.41 4.26
N ARG A 34 0.88 10.58 4.74
CA ARG A 34 2.31 10.95 4.77
C ARG A 34 2.88 11.13 3.37
N ALA A 35 2.50 10.29 2.42
CA ALA A 35 2.87 10.47 1.03
C ALA A 35 2.31 11.80 0.47
N LEU A 36 1.06 12.15 0.76
CA LEU A 36 0.48 13.42 0.37
C LEU A 36 1.28 14.61 0.94
N ASP A 37 1.65 14.58 2.22
CA ASP A 37 2.43 15.66 2.84
C ASP A 37 3.77 15.91 2.14
N LEU A 38 4.44 14.85 1.68
CA LEU A 38 5.65 14.97 0.86
C LEU A 38 5.34 15.52 -0.54
N GLY A 39 4.29 15.01 -1.18
CA GLY A 39 3.86 15.48 -2.49
C GLY A 39 3.46 16.95 -2.53
N LEU A 40 2.88 17.47 -1.44
CA LEU A 40 2.46 18.87 -1.34
C LEU A 40 3.62 19.87 -1.32
N ARG A 41 4.84 19.41 -1.04
CA ARG A 41 6.06 20.22 -1.19
C ARG A 41 6.43 20.44 -2.66
N ARG A 42 5.96 19.57 -3.56
CA ARG A 42 6.28 19.57 -5.00
C ARG A 42 5.15 20.15 -5.84
N PHE A 43 3.92 19.78 -5.52
CA PHE A 43 2.73 20.10 -6.30
C PHE A 43 1.56 20.49 -5.39
N ASP A 44 0.70 21.39 -5.83
CA ASP A 44 -0.57 21.60 -5.12
C ASP A 44 -1.51 20.39 -5.26
N ARG A 45 -2.51 20.30 -4.37
CA ARG A 45 -3.47 19.18 -4.34
C ARG A 45 -4.19 18.97 -5.68
N LYS A 46 -4.53 20.06 -6.38
CA LYS A 46 -5.26 20.01 -7.65
C LYS A 46 -4.39 19.40 -8.74
N THR A 47 -3.12 19.77 -8.78
CA THR A 47 -2.11 19.24 -9.69
C THR A 47 -1.84 17.76 -9.39
N LEU A 48 -1.69 17.38 -8.11
CA LEU A 48 -1.55 15.98 -7.73
C LEU A 48 -2.75 15.15 -8.17
N ALA A 49 -3.97 15.59 -7.88
CA ALA A 49 -5.18 14.87 -8.28
C ALA A 49 -5.22 14.67 -9.80
N ARG A 50 -5.00 15.74 -10.58
CA ARG A 50 -4.94 15.66 -12.05
C ARG A 50 -3.87 14.68 -12.53
N ASN A 51 -2.66 14.78 -12.00
CA ASN A 51 -1.53 13.95 -12.42
C ASN A 51 -1.73 12.47 -12.06
N CYS A 52 -2.47 12.18 -10.99
CA CYS A 52 -2.86 10.83 -10.61
C CYS A 52 -4.12 10.32 -11.35
N ASP A 53 -4.66 11.09 -12.29
CA ASP A 53 -5.96 10.83 -12.94
C ASP A 53 -7.11 10.71 -11.92
N ILE A 54 -7.07 11.44 -10.81
CA ILE A 54 -8.11 11.42 -9.78
C ILE A 54 -8.99 12.65 -9.93
N HIS A 55 -10.31 12.44 -9.96
CA HIS A 55 -11.27 13.54 -9.90
C HIS A 55 -11.08 14.31 -8.58
N TYR A 56 -10.72 15.59 -8.67
CA TYR A 56 -10.25 16.40 -7.53
C TYR A 56 -11.18 16.37 -6.31
N PRO A 57 -12.52 16.49 -6.44
CA PRO A 57 -13.44 16.34 -5.31
C PRO A 57 -13.30 15.03 -4.53
N HIS A 58 -12.86 13.95 -5.16
CA HIS A 58 -12.66 12.66 -4.50
C HIS A 58 -11.28 12.50 -3.87
N PHE A 59 -10.31 13.34 -4.23
CA PHE A 59 -8.91 13.13 -3.84
C PHE A 59 -8.72 13.10 -2.32
N ALA A 60 -9.36 14.02 -1.59
CA ALA A 60 -9.30 14.04 -0.13
C ALA A 60 -10.01 12.84 0.51
N ASP A 61 -11.12 12.39 -0.07
CA ASP A 61 -11.85 11.22 0.43
C ASP A 61 -11.04 9.93 0.26
N LEU A 62 -10.33 9.79 -0.86
CA LEU A 62 -9.47 8.65 -1.15
C LEU A 62 -8.28 8.58 -0.19
N VAL A 63 -7.61 9.71 0.05
CA VAL A 63 -6.46 9.76 0.97
C VAL A 63 -6.90 9.53 2.42
N ALA A 64 -8.07 10.02 2.81
CA ALA A 64 -8.62 9.86 4.15
C ALA A 64 -9.30 8.49 4.39
N GLY A 65 -9.26 7.56 3.43
CA GLY A 65 -9.91 6.26 3.56
C GLY A 65 -11.44 6.28 3.58
N ARG A 66 -12.07 7.42 3.28
CA ARG A 66 -13.54 7.50 3.14
C ARG A 66 -14.04 6.78 1.90
N ARG A 67 -13.14 6.49 0.95
CA ARG A 67 -13.37 5.72 -0.26
C ARG A 67 -12.14 4.87 -0.56
N PRO A 68 -12.29 3.66 -1.14
CA PRO A 68 -11.15 2.83 -1.52
C PRO A 68 -10.25 3.54 -2.53
N PHE A 69 -8.94 3.56 -2.27
CA PHE A 69 -7.96 4.08 -3.22
C PHE A 69 -7.86 3.15 -4.44
N PRO A 70 -8.05 3.64 -5.69
CA PRO A 70 -7.95 2.77 -6.86
C PRO A 70 -6.53 2.24 -7.03
N ALA A 71 -6.37 0.91 -6.98
CA ALA A 71 -5.06 0.26 -7.11
C ALA A 71 -4.34 0.66 -8.41
N THR A 72 -5.09 0.82 -9.50
CA THR A 72 -4.57 1.26 -10.80
C THR A 72 -4.01 2.68 -10.80
N LYS A 73 -4.32 3.51 -9.79
CA LYS A 73 -3.84 4.90 -9.68
C LYS A 73 -2.76 5.08 -8.61
N LEU A 74 -2.51 4.05 -7.79
CA LEU A 74 -1.58 4.13 -6.67
C LEU A 74 -0.13 4.38 -7.11
N HIS A 75 0.28 3.79 -8.22
CA HIS A 75 1.63 3.97 -8.76
C HIS A 75 1.87 5.44 -9.18
N LEU A 76 0.89 6.10 -9.81
CA LEU A 76 0.95 7.52 -10.15
C LEU A 76 1.03 8.36 -8.88
N PHE A 77 0.20 8.04 -7.89
CA PHE A 77 0.22 8.74 -6.60
C PHE A 77 1.59 8.67 -5.92
N CYS A 78 2.19 7.48 -5.82
CA CYS A 78 3.52 7.30 -5.23
C CYS A 78 4.61 8.02 -6.05
N MET A 79 4.53 7.98 -7.38
CA MET A 79 5.46 8.68 -8.29
C MET A 79 5.40 10.20 -8.13
N PHE A 80 4.21 10.79 -8.17
CA PHE A 80 4.04 12.25 -8.11
C PHE A 80 4.24 12.81 -6.69
N THR A 81 3.93 12.03 -5.66
CA THR A 81 4.29 12.39 -4.29
C THR A 81 5.78 12.19 -4.01
N GLY A 82 6.44 11.28 -4.74
CA GLY A 82 7.82 10.89 -4.47
C GLY A 82 7.95 10.08 -3.19
N CYS A 83 6.93 9.31 -2.84
CA CYS A 83 6.84 8.56 -1.59
C CYS A 83 6.23 7.18 -1.85
N ASP A 84 6.89 6.13 -1.37
CA ASP A 84 6.51 4.75 -1.68
C ASP A 84 5.78 4.00 -0.58
N TYR A 85 5.52 4.67 0.54
CA TYR A 85 4.97 4.03 1.74
C TYR A 85 3.69 3.24 1.47
N PRO A 86 2.72 3.74 0.67
CA PRO A 86 1.51 2.97 0.35
C PRO A 86 1.80 1.67 -0.40
N ARG A 87 2.77 1.67 -1.34
CA ARG A 87 3.17 0.46 -2.07
C ARG A 87 3.94 -0.50 -1.17
N GLN A 88 4.82 0.01 -0.30
CA GLN A 88 5.50 -0.80 0.71
C GLN A 88 4.48 -1.50 1.62
N TRP A 89 3.46 -0.77 2.08
CA TRP A 89 2.42 -1.32 2.94
C TRP A 89 1.70 -2.49 2.27
N LEU A 90 1.27 -2.33 1.01
CA LEU A 90 0.61 -3.40 0.26
C LEU A 90 1.52 -4.62 0.07
N ALA A 91 2.80 -4.41 -0.26
CA ALA A 91 3.75 -5.51 -0.45
C ALA A 91 3.95 -6.32 0.86
N ILE A 92 3.97 -5.64 2.00
CA ILE A 92 4.07 -6.29 3.32
C ILE A 92 2.79 -7.09 3.62
N GLN A 93 1.61 -6.51 3.41
CA GLN A 93 0.35 -7.22 3.65
C GLN A 93 0.19 -8.43 2.73
N GLU A 94 0.57 -8.33 1.46
CA GLU A 94 0.56 -9.46 0.53
C GLU A 94 1.46 -10.60 1.02
N ARG A 95 2.69 -10.27 1.42
CA ARG A 95 3.62 -11.26 1.96
C ARG A 95 3.07 -11.94 3.22
N LYS A 96 2.53 -11.17 4.17
CA LYS A 96 1.88 -11.69 5.38
C LYS A 96 0.70 -12.61 5.08
N ALA A 97 -0.14 -12.23 4.11
CA ALA A 97 -1.28 -13.04 3.70
C ALA A 97 -0.83 -14.40 3.12
N ILE A 98 0.23 -14.41 2.32
CA ILE A 98 0.81 -15.64 1.77
C ILE A 98 1.41 -16.50 2.89
N GLU A 99 2.13 -15.90 3.84
CA GLU A 99 2.72 -16.62 4.98
C GLU A 99 1.63 -17.26 5.86
N GLU A 100 0.56 -16.53 6.15
CA GLU A 100 -0.56 -17.03 6.94
C GLU A 100 -1.30 -18.17 6.20
N TYR A 101 -1.54 -18.01 4.90
CA TYR A 101 -2.13 -19.07 4.08
C TYR A 101 -1.28 -20.35 4.12
N ARG A 102 0.05 -20.24 4.05
CA ARG A 102 0.96 -21.40 4.17
C ARG A 102 0.85 -22.04 5.55
N ARG A 103 0.83 -21.25 6.61
CA ARG A 103 0.71 -21.74 8.00
C ARG A 103 -0.59 -22.51 8.21
N LEU A 104 -1.73 -21.94 7.80
CA LEU A 104 -3.04 -22.57 7.89
C LEU A 104 -3.11 -23.87 7.07
N SER A 105 -2.55 -23.86 5.86
CA SER A 105 -2.51 -25.06 5.00
C SER A 105 -1.70 -26.19 5.64
N GLN A 106 -0.54 -25.88 6.22
CA GLN A 106 0.30 -26.87 6.90
C GLN A 106 -0.39 -27.44 8.15
N GLN A 107 -1.08 -26.59 8.92
CA GLN A 107 -1.85 -27.02 10.08
C GLN A 107 -2.97 -27.99 9.67
N ALA A 108 -3.76 -27.64 8.65
CA ALA A 108 -4.86 -28.48 8.17
C ALA A 108 -4.37 -29.85 7.66
N ILE A 109 -3.25 -29.88 6.94
CA ILE A 109 -2.63 -31.14 6.50
C ILE A 109 -2.19 -31.98 7.71
N GLY A 110 -1.57 -31.36 8.71
CA GLY A 110 -1.17 -32.05 9.94
C GLY A 110 -2.35 -32.67 10.68
N GLU A 111 -3.43 -31.92 10.86
CA GLU A 111 -4.67 -32.39 11.50
C GLU A 111 -5.31 -33.56 10.73
N PHE A 112 -5.39 -33.45 9.39
CA PHE A 112 -5.91 -34.52 8.55
C PHE A 112 -5.09 -35.81 8.68
N VAL A 113 -3.76 -35.70 8.63
CA VAL A 113 -2.85 -36.84 8.78
C VAL A 113 -3.03 -37.51 10.15
N GLN A 114 -3.09 -36.72 11.24
CA GLN A 114 -3.32 -37.24 12.59
C GLN A 114 -4.66 -37.99 12.71
N GLN A 115 -5.74 -37.43 12.15
CA GLN A 115 -7.05 -38.09 12.16
C GLN A 115 -7.03 -39.42 11.38
N ALA A 116 -6.40 -39.45 10.20
CA ALA A 116 -6.29 -40.66 9.39
C ALA A 116 -5.50 -41.77 10.08
N PHE A 117 -4.42 -41.43 10.79
CA PHE A 117 -3.65 -42.40 11.58
C PHE A 117 -4.42 -42.90 12.80
N SER A 118 -5.11 -42.02 13.54
CA SER A 118 -5.96 -42.41 14.68
C SER A 118 -7.10 -43.34 14.25
N GLN A 119 -7.74 -43.09 13.10
CA GLN A 119 -8.79 -43.96 12.57
C GLN A 119 -8.24 -45.34 12.16
N ARG A 120 -7.05 -45.41 11.59
CA ARG A 120 -6.40 -46.68 11.27
C ARG A 120 -6.01 -47.48 12.51
N GLN A 121 -5.57 -46.83 13.58
CA GLN A 121 -5.30 -47.50 14.86
C GLN A 121 -6.57 -47.98 15.56
N ALA A 122 -7.68 -47.26 15.43
CA ALA A 122 -8.97 -47.69 16.01
C ALA A 122 -9.64 -48.84 15.23
N ALA A 123 -9.26 -49.07 13.98
CA ALA A 123 -9.80 -50.12 13.11
C ALA A 123 -8.94 -51.40 13.05
N ALA A 124 -7.78 -51.42 13.74
CA ALA A 124 -6.86 -52.55 13.85
C ALA A 124 -6.93 -53.17 15.25
#